data_AF-A0A970NAZ1-F1
#
_entry.id   AF-A0A970NAZ1-F1
#
_cell.length_a   1.000
_cell.length_b   1.000
_cell.length_c   1.000
_cell.angle_alpha   90.00
_cell.angle_beta   90.00
_cell.angle_gamma   90.00
#
_symmetry.space_group_name_H-M   'P 1'
#
loop_
_entity.id
_entity.type
_entity.pdbx_description
1 polymer ?
#
loop_
_entity_poly.entity_id
_entity_poly.type
_entity_poly.pdbx_seq_one_letter_code
_entity_poly.pdbx_strand_id
1 'polypeptide(L)'
;MKHSRFFLILLIIVIISSAFPQIIKAAQGGEQILHYRRITRVLNTGVEEDFVGEIEILLLSAYSAEYQDIFEERITPRPEKIFCDQRGNRYALIKLPSLEKGQSIDIIYECNLLSKTNKKYSMNRLEQEIKKSGDNSQKFLPAEIKKEYLKEEKYIEPNHQGIKELALALSNDQQDVLNQAYNIFSYVNTQMEYDESNQYARKGSISAFYNQRGICTDFASLTVALMRASGIPSRMIGGYILNEHQGKPNVNGNEVAHAWVEFFVDGIGWLPADPTHFVYTDQERVVASNFFAALNDWGYVITSYGVEASQYRIRTEHFGGTALSGTSADAFVFNHRHLNDEIFVLLNKNSRVLFPDAKPIITDVNRTFVPLRMIFQALGARVVYQEEDQKIISSYKNKVIELAIDSTSMLVDEEEVQLDMAPYIDQQTWRTMIPLRAVAEAFGIEVHWLPGKNEIILEYE
;
A
#
# COMPACT_ATOMS: atom_id res chain seq x y z
N MET A 1 19.67 13.03 -27.51
CA MET A 1 19.36 12.15 -26.36
C MET A 1 19.98 12.74 -25.09
N LYS A 2 19.21 13.49 -24.30
CA LYS A 2 19.69 14.01 -23.00
C LYS A 2 19.38 12.95 -21.93
N HIS A 3 20.42 12.39 -21.32
CA HIS A 3 20.28 11.49 -20.16
C HIS A 3 19.89 12.31 -18.92
N SER A 4 18.69 12.07 -18.38
CA SER A 4 18.29 12.55 -17.06
C SER A 4 19.05 11.75 -15.99
N ARG A 5 19.93 12.41 -15.23
CA ARG A 5 20.63 11.81 -14.08
C ARG A 5 19.88 12.17 -12.79
N PHE A 6 19.53 11.17 -11.99
CA PHE A 6 19.00 11.34 -10.63
C PHE A 6 20.17 11.62 -9.67
N PHE A 7 20.05 12.63 -8.81
CA PHE A 7 21.00 12.86 -7.70
C PHE A 7 20.28 12.83 -6.36
N LEU A 8 20.85 12.10 -5.40
CA LEU A 8 20.44 12.05 -4.00
C LEU A 8 21.18 13.18 -3.26
N ILE A 9 20.49 14.28 -2.94
CA ILE A 9 21.10 15.38 -2.16
C ILE A 9 20.92 15.08 -0.67
N LEU A 10 22.03 15.07 0.06
CA LEU A 10 22.08 14.87 1.52
C LEU A 10 21.44 16.08 2.21
N LEU A 11 20.39 15.87 3.00
CA LEU A 11 19.59 16.95 3.55
C LEU A 11 19.38 16.80 5.06
N ILE A 12 19.51 17.91 5.80
CA ILE A 12 19.29 18.00 7.24
C ILE A 12 17.79 17.82 7.51
N ILE A 13 17.44 16.72 8.16
CA ILE A 13 16.07 16.37 8.56
C ILE A 13 15.72 17.15 9.84
N VAL A 14 14.75 18.05 9.78
CA VAL A 14 14.09 18.60 10.97
C VAL A 14 12.66 18.07 11.00
N ILE A 15 12.41 17.06 11.84
CA ILE A 15 11.07 16.55 12.12
C ILE A 15 10.42 17.52 13.10
N ILE A 16 9.44 18.30 12.64
CA ILE A 16 8.55 19.05 13.52
C ILE A 16 7.23 18.27 13.57
N SER A 17 7.05 17.39 14.55
CA SER A 17 5.76 16.76 14.80
C SER A 17 4.86 17.76 15.53
N SER A 18 3.80 18.25 14.90
CA SER A 18 2.73 18.91 15.63
C SER A 18 1.86 17.87 16.32
N ALA A 19 1.59 18.04 17.61
CA ALA A 19 0.71 17.15 18.37
C ALA A 19 -0.69 17.08 17.72
N PHE A 20 -1.10 15.88 17.32
CA PHE A 20 -2.46 15.59 16.85
C PHE A 20 -3.30 15.03 18.01
N PRO A 21 -4.64 15.23 17.97
CA PRO A 21 -5.53 14.87 19.07
C PRO A 21 -5.55 13.37 19.38
N GLN A 22 -5.86 13.06 20.64
CA GLN A 22 -5.86 11.72 21.23
C GLN A 22 -6.59 10.67 20.37
N ILE A 23 -5.87 9.59 20.10
CA ILE A 23 -6.36 8.39 19.42
C ILE A 23 -7.12 7.49 20.41
N ILE A 24 -8.32 7.07 20.02
CA ILE A 24 -9.18 6.16 20.80
C ILE A 24 -8.84 4.70 20.43
N LYS A 25 -8.86 3.82 21.44
CA LYS A 25 -8.46 2.40 21.42
C LYS A 25 -8.98 1.60 20.22
N ALA A 26 -8.09 1.15 19.34
CA ALA A 26 -8.40 0.10 18.36
C ALA A 26 -8.99 -1.16 19.03
N ALA A 27 -10.03 -1.74 18.44
CA ALA A 27 -10.53 -3.05 18.82
C ALA A 27 -9.49 -4.12 18.45
N GLN A 28 -9.26 -5.10 19.33
CA GLN A 28 -8.33 -6.20 19.07
C GLN A 28 -8.87 -7.13 17.98
N GLY A 29 -8.08 -7.34 16.93
CA GLY A 29 -8.28 -8.34 15.88
C GLY A 29 -9.24 -7.95 14.75
N GLY A 30 -8.84 -8.21 13.50
CA GLY A 30 -9.70 -8.04 12.31
C GLY A 30 -9.33 -6.89 11.38
N GLU A 31 -10.16 -6.70 10.35
CA GLU A 31 -10.01 -5.58 9.40
C GLU A 31 -10.29 -4.25 10.12
N GLN A 32 -9.44 -3.25 9.92
CA GLN A 32 -9.52 -1.94 10.58
C GLN A 32 -9.55 -0.83 9.53
N ILE A 33 -10.51 0.09 9.64
CA ILE A 33 -10.51 1.31 8.84
C ILE A 33 -9.57 2.33 9.50
N LEU A 34 -8.63 2.84 8.72
CA LEU A 34 -7.64 3.82 9.13
C LEU A 34 -7.77 5.05 8.25
N HIS A 35 -7.66 6.24 8.85
CA HIS A 35 -7.47 7.47 8.11
C HIS A 35 -6.00 7.86 8.18
N TYR A 36 -5.28 7.77 7.08
CA TYR A 36 -3.90 8.19 6.96
C TYR A 36 -3.82 9.59 6.37
N ARG A 37 -2.92 10.40 6.91
CA ARG A 37 -2.64 11.75 6.45
C ARG A 37 -1.15 12.03 6.56
N ARG A 38 -0.52 12.37 5.43
CA ARG A 38 0.85 12.86 5.37
C ARG A 38 0.90 14.28 4.85
N ILE A 39 1.63 15.15 5.54
CA ILE A 39 2.02 16.46 5.03
C ILE A 39 3.49 16.40 4.64
N THR A 40 3.79 16.70 3.38
CA THR A 40 5.15 16.88 2.87
C THR A 40 5.37 18.35 2.55
N ARG A 41 6.18 19.03 3.36
CA ARG A 41 6.55 20.43 3.14
C ARG A 41 7.76 20.50 2.23
N VAL A 42 7.61 21.20 1.11
CA VAL A 42 8.71 21.49 0.17
C VAL A 42 9.08 22.95 0.36
N LEU A 43 10.33 23.21 0.78
CA LEU A 43 10.86 24.55 1.04
C LEU A 43 11.99 24.87 0.06
N ASN A 44 11.90 26.02 -0.62
CA ASN A 44 13.01 26.58 -1.40
C ASN A 44 14.06 27.21 -0.47
N THR A 45 15.22 26.57 -0.35
CA THR A 45 16.37 27.05 0.45
C THR A 45 17.47 27.66 -0.42
N GLY A 46 17.27 27.75 -1.73
CA GLY A 46 18.20 28.34 -2.70
C GLY A 46 18.48 29.82 -2.47
N VAL A 47 19.50 30.33 -3.16
CA VAL A 47 20.03 31.67 -2.92
C VAL A 47 19.67 32.72 -3.97
N GLU A 48 19.40 32.36 -5.24
CA GLU A 48 19.34 33.36 -6.33
C GLU A 48 18.18 33.24 -7.35
N GLU A 49 17.39 32.15 -7.41
CA GLU A 49 16.26 32.05 -8.36
C GLU A 49 15.01 31.36 -7.77
N ASP A 50 13.86 31.72 -8.31
CA ASP A 50 12.58 31.03 -8.10
C ASP A 50 12.70 29.57 -8.52
N PHE A 51 12.19 28.67 -7.68
CA PHE A 51 12.15 27.26 -8.01
C PHE A 51 10.89 26.94 -8.82
N VAL A 52 11.07 26.38 -10.03
CA VAL A 52 10.01 25.78 -10.84
C VAL A 52 10.41 24.33 -11.14
N GLY A 53 9.52 23.39 -10.84
CA GLY A 53 9.79 21.98 -11.10
C GLY A 53 8.68 21.05 -10.65
N GLU A 54 9.00 19.76 -10.61
CA GLU A 54 8.06 18.70 -10.25
C GLU A 54 8.60 17.87 -9.08
N ILE A 55 7.70 17.31 -8.29
CA ILE A 55 8.04 16.41 -7.20
C ILE A 55 7.20 15.14 -7.29
N GLU A 56 7.83 13.99 -7.11
CA GLU A 56 7.18 12.71 -6.94
C GLU A 56 7.07 12.43 -5.44
N ILE A 57 5.86 12.18 -4.93
CA ILE A 57 5.65 11.74 -3.55
C ILE A 57 5.22 10.27 -3.52
N LEU A 58 5.78 9.46 -2.61
CA LEU A 58 5.47 8.03 -2.46
C LEU A 58 4.08 7.87 -1.83
N LEU A 59 3.14 7.24 -2.51
CA LEU A 59 1.81 6.96 -1.95
C LEU A 59 1.81 5.62 -1.20
N LEU A 60 0.77 5.36 -0.40
CA LEU A 60 0.58 4.05 0.20
C LEU A 60 0.43 2.99 -0.89
N SER A 61 0.93 1.79 -0.63
CA SER A 61 0.80 0.67 -1.57
C SER A 61 -0.66 0.30 -1.77
N ALA A 62 -1.14 0.27 -3.02
CA ALA A 62 -2.43 -0.36 -3.35
C ALA A 62 -2.26 -1.82 -3.82
N TYR A 63 -1.02 -2.28 -3.97
CA TYR A 63 -0.69 -3.61 -4.50
C TYR A 63 -0.89 -4.74 -3.49
N SER A 64 -1.10 -4.38 -2.23
CA SER A 64 -1.21 -5.32 -1.13
C SER A 64 -2.65 -5.62 -0.75
N ALA A 65 -3.55 -5.84 -1.71
CA ALA A 65 -4.98 -6.04 -1.45
C ALA A 65 -5.29 -7.12 -0.39
N GLU A 66 -4.35 -8.03 -0.16
CA GLU A 66 -4.39 -9.03 0.91
C GLU A 66 -4.21 -8.45 2.32
N TYR A 67 -3.40 -7.42 2.50
CA TYR A 67 -3.02 -6.83 3.78
C TYR A 67 -3.57 -5.41 3.99
N GLN A 68 -3.78 -4.65 2.92
CA GLN A 68 -4.42 -3.35 3.00
C GLN A 68 -5.18 -3.00 1.72
N ASP A 69 -6.22 -2.19 1.86
CA ASP A 69 -7.08 -1.79 0.75
C ASP A 69 -7.46 -0.32 0.89
N ILE A 70 -6.86 0.53 0.08
CA ILE A 70 -7.19 1.95 0.02
C ILE A 70 -8.55 2.04 -0.67
N PHE A 71 -9.51 2.76 -0.11
CA PHE A 71 -10.83 2.92 -0.73
C PHE A 71 -11.20 4.39 -0.99
N GLU A 72 -10.49 5.32 -0.35
CA GLU A 72 -10.58 6.74 -0.60
C GLU A 72 -9.18 7.35 -0.52
N GLU A 73 -8.82 8.21 -1.47
CA GLU A 73 -7.54 8.93 -1.44
C GLU A 73 -7.68 10.33 -2.03
N ARG A 74 -7.00 11.30 -1.43
CA ARG A 74 -6.96 12.70 -1.83
C ARG A 74 -5.54 13.21 -1.75
N ILE A 75 -5.10 13.90 -2.79
CA ILE A 75 -3.76 14.51 -2.86
C ILE A 75 -3.93 15.97 -3.24
N THR A 76 -3.38 16.87 -2.43
CA THR A 76 -3.43 18.32 -2.62
C THR A 76 -2.01 18.89 -2.58
N PRO A 77 -1.59 19.72 -3.56
CA PRO A 77 -2.30 20.03 -4.80
C PRO A 77 -2.49 18.79 -5.69
N ARG A 78 -3.48 18.86 -6.60
CA ARG A 78 -3.85 17.73 -7.45
C ARG A 78 -2.64 17.27 -8.27
N PRO A 79 -2.33 15.96 -8.29
CA PRO A 79 -1.19 15.47 -9.05
C PRO A 79 -1.48 15.52 -10.55
N GLU A 80 -0.43 15.72 -11.34
CA GLU A 80 -0.46 15.61 -12.80
C GLU A 80 -0.75 14.16 -13.22
N LYS A 81 -0.10 13.21 -12.54
CA LYS A 81 -0.30 11.77 -12.74
C LYS A 81 0.07 10.96 -11.51
N ILE A 82 -0.52 9.78 -11.40
CA ILE A 82 -0.12 8.73 -10.48
C ILE A 82 0.44 7.57 -11.31
N PHE A 83 1.57 7.01 -10.90
CA PHE A 83 2.22 5.90 -11.61
C PHE A 83 2.90 4.94 -10.62
N CYS A 84 3.27 3.74 -11.09
CA CYS A 84 4.00 2.76 -10.29
C CYS A 84 5.42 2.57 -10.83
N ASP A 85 6.37 2.26 -9.95
CA ASP A 85 7.66 1.71 -10.37
C ASP A 85 7.57 0.19 -10.64
N GLN A 86 8.69 -0.42 -11.02
CA GLN A 86 8.77 -1.86 -11.34
C GLN A 86 8.45 -2.78 -10.15
N ARG A 87 8.51 -2.25 -8.92
CA ARG A 87 8.23 -2.99 -7.68
C ARG A 87 6.80 -2.78 -7.19
N GLY A 88 6.01 -1.98 -7.91
CA GLY A 88 4.64 -1.63 -7.54
C GLY A 88 4.53 -0.47 -6.55
N ASN A 89 5.62 0.25 -6.25
CA ASN A 89 5.55 1.45 -5.42
C ASN A 89 4.84 2.56 -6.19
N ARG A 90 3.83 3.17 -5.57
CA ARG A 90 3.00 4.20 -6.18
C ARG A 90 3.59 5.58 -5.92
N TYR A 91 3.59 6.43 -6.94
CA TYR A 91 4.05 7.80 -6.85
C TYR A 91 3.06 8.76 -7.49
N ALA A 92 2.82 9.89 -6.84
CA ALA A 92 2.13 11.03 -7.43
C ALA A 92 3.13 12.08 -7.88
N LEU A 93 3.10 12.44 -9.16
CA LEU A 93 3.88 13.56 -9.72
C LEU A 93 3.08 14.86 -9.57
N ILE A 94 3.65 15.83 -8.88
CA ILE A 94 3.04 17.12 -8.57
C ILE A 94 3.89 18.22 -9.20
N LYS A 95 3.25 19.06 -10.03
CA LYS A 95 3.85 20.30 -10.52
C LYS A 95 3.81 21.34 -9.41
N LEU A 96 4.97 21.92 -9.11
CA LEU A 96 5.11 22.95 -8.09
C LEU A 96 4.87 24.32 -8.74
N PRO A 97 4.20 25.26 -8.04
CA PRO A 97 4.19 26.66 -8.46
C PRO A 97 5.62 27.22 -8.41
N SER A 98 5.82 28.42 -8.98
CA SER A 98 7.06 29.17 -8.76
C SER A 98 7.20 29.44 -7.26
N LEU A 99 8.24 28.90 -6.64
CA LEU A 99 8.53 29.10 -5.22
C LEU A 99 9.71 30.06 -5.08
N GLU A 100 9.47 31.27 -4.58
CA GLU A 100 10.56 32.19 -4.24
C GLU A 100 11.40 31.63 -3.07
N LYS A 101 12.58 32.21 -2.85
CA LYS A 101 13.44 31.84 -1.71
C LYS A 101 12.69 31.95 -0.38
N GLY A 102 12.76 30.89 0.42
CA GLY A 102 12.09 30.82 1.73
C GLY A 102 10.60 30.52 1.65
N GLN A 103 10.00 30.49 0.46
CA GLN A 103 8.64 30.02 0.30
C GLN A 103 8.57 28.50 0.37
N SER A 104 7.42 28.01 0.83
CA SER A 104 7.16 26.59 0.91
C SER A 104 5.75 26.27 0.44
N ILE A 105 5.57 25.02 0.02
CA ILE A 105 4.26 24.45 -0.29
C ILE A 105 4.10 23.14 0.48
N ASP A 106 2.92 22.97 1.05
CA ASP A 106 2.53 21.74 1.72
C ASP A 106 1.78 20.86 0.73
N ILE A 107 2.29 19.64 0.56
CA ILE A 107 1.63 18.58 -0.18
C ILE A 107 0.95 17.68 0.84
N ILE A 108 -0.36 17.61 0.79
CA ILE A 108 -1.19 16.84 1.70
C ILE A 108 -1.67 15.59 0.97
N TYR A 109 -1.30 14.42 1.49
CA TYR A 109 -1.81 13.13 1.03
C TYR A 109 -2.68 12.53 2.13
N GLU A 110 -3.95 12.33 1.84
CA GLU A 110 -4.93 11.74 2.74
C GLU A 110 -5.51 10.47 2.12
N CYS A 111 -5.71 9.42 2.91
CA CYS A 111 -6.45 8.26 2.44
C CYS A 111 -7.21 7.56 3.57
N ASN A 112 -8.36 6.99 3.22
CA ASN A 112 -9.00 5.97 4.05
C ASN A 112 -8.63 4.60 3.49
N LEU A 113 -8.07 3.77 4.36
CA LEU A 113 -7.67 2.42 4.03
C LEU A 113 -8.24 1.41 5.01
N LEU A 114 -8.46 0.20 4.52
CA LEU A 114 -8.79 -0.96 5.30
C LEU A 114 -7.51 -1.77 5.53
N SER A 115 -6.97 -1.76 6.74
CA SER A 115 -5.87 -2.64 7.16
C SER A 115 -6.45 -4.03 7.47
N LYS A 116 -6.07 -5.04 6.68
CA LYS A 116 -6.53 -6.42 6.79
C LYS A 116 -5.51 -7.26 7.56
N THR A 117 -5.30 -6.92 8.84
CA THR A 117 -4.43 -7.72 9.73
C THR A 117 -5.24 -8.82 10.40
N ASN A 118 -5.15 -10.05 9.88
CA ASN A 118 -5.49 -11.30 10.62
C ASN A 118 -5.23 -12.60 9.81
N LYS A 119 -4.47 -12.60 8.71
CA LYS A 119 -4.18 -13.86 8.00
C LYS A 119 -3.02 -14.57 8.68
N LYS A 120 -3.24 -15.11 9.88
CA LYS A 120 -2.34 -16.11 10.45
C LYS A 120 -2.48 -17.39 9.64
N TYR A 121 -1.56 -17.62 8.72
CA TYR A 121 -1.38 -18.96 8.17
C TYR A 121 -0.64 -19.78 9.24
N SER A 122 -1.31 -20.76 9.85
CA SER A 122 -0.57 -21.75 10.63
C SER A 122 0.37 -22.52 9.71
N MET A 123 1.50 -23.03 10.23
CA MET A 123 2.38 -23.92 9.45
C MET A 123 1.58 -25.08 8.83
N ASN A 124 0.66 -25.68 9.59
CA ASN A 124 -0.25 -26.71 9.10
C ASN A 124 -1.12 -26.24 7.91
N ARG A 125 -1.58 -24.99 7.92
CA ARG A 125 -2.37 -24.43 6.81
C ARG A 125 -1.50 -24.16 5.59
N LEU A 126 -0.28 -23.63 5.78
CA LEU A 126 0.66 -23.46 4.68
C LEU A 126 1.04 -24.81 4.06
N GLU A 127 1.31 -25.82 4.88
CA GLU A 127 1.57 -27.19 4.43
C GLU A 127 0.38 -27.77 3.66
N GLN A 128 -0.86 -27.47 4.08
CA GLN A 128 -2.06 -27.87 3.34
C GLN A 128 -2.18 -27.15 2.00
N GLU A 129 -1.93 -25.83 1.95
CA GLU A 129 -1.92 -25.06 0.70
C GLU A 129 -0.82 -25.57 -0.25
N ILE A 130 0.35 -25.95 0.27
CA ILE A 130 1.42 -26.60 -0.51
C ILE A 130 0.99 -27.96 -1.03
N LYS A 131 0.35 -28.79 -0.20
CA LYS A 131 -0.16 -30.10 -0.65
C LYS A 131 -1.21 -29.95 -1.75
N LYS A 132 -1.98 -28.85 -1.75
CA LYS A 132 -2.92 -28.53 -2.82
C LYS A 132 -2.21 -27.99 -4.07
N SER A 133 -1.22 -27.11 -3.91
CA SER A 133 -0.45 -26.55 -5.04
C SER A 133 0.47 -27.58 -5.70
N GLY A 134 0.85 -28.62 -4.96
CA GLY A 134 1.61 -29.77 -5.43
C GLY A 134 3.13 -29.61 -5.41
N ASP A 135 3.66 -28.44 -5.06
CA ASP A 135 5.11 -28.17 -5.01
C ASP A 135 5.43 -26.88 -4.21
N ASN A 136 6.48 -26.90 -3.38
CA ASN A 136 7.10 -25.71 -2.77
C ASN A 136 8.61 -25.58 -3.08
N SER A 137 9.15 -26.45 -3.95
CA SER A 137 10.57 -26.56 -4.28
C SER A 137 11.12 -25.45 -5.18
N GLN A 138 10.38 -24.34 -5.33
CA GLN A 138 10.71 -23.19 -6.18
C GLN A 138 10.95 -23.56 -7.66
N LYS A 139 10.42 -24.70 -8.09
CA LYS A 139 10.65 -25.29 -9.41
C LYS A 139 10.04 -24.47 -10.55
N PHE A 140 8.92 -23.79 -10.30
CA PHE A 140 8.19 -22.99 -11.28
C PHE A 140 8.23 -21.49 -10.97
N LEU A 141 9.32 -21.02 -10.33
CA LEU A 141 9.54 -19.60 -10.09
C LEU A 141 9.43 -18.76 -11.37
N PRO A 142 8.53 -17.75 -11.43
CA PRO A 142 8.47 -16.83 -12.56
C PRO A 142 9.81 -16.14 -12.80
N ALA A 143 10.21 -16.01 -14.07
CA ALA A 143 11.52 -15.48 -14.44
C ALA A 143 11.73 -14.05 -13.93
N GLU A 144 10.67 -13.24 -13.92
CA GLU A 144 10.65 -11.87 -13.44
C GLU A 144 10.90 -11.82 -11.93
N ILE A 145 10.25 -12.70 -11.16
CA ILE A 145 10.43 -12.81 -9.72
C ILE A 145 11.87 -13.22 -9.40
N LYS A 146 12.37 -14.24 -10.09
CA LYS A 146 13.75 -14.70 -9.94
C LYS A 146 14.76 -13.60 -10.23
N LYS A 147 14.59 -12.89 -11.36
CA LYS A 147 15.50 -11.84 -11.81
C LYS A 147 15.51 -10.64 -10.86
N GLU A 148 14.35 -10.23 -10.35
CA GLU A 148 14.23 -9.02 -9.54
C GLU A 148 14.54 -9.25 -8.06
N TYR A 149 14.15 -10.39 -7.51
CA TYR A 149 14.14 -10.61 -6.05
C TYR A 149 15.16 -11.64 -5.56
N LEU A 150 16.06 -12.13 -6.42
CA LEU A 150 17.29 -12.83 -6.01
C LEU A 150 18.55 -12.00 -6.24
N LYS A 151 18.46 -10.86 -6.94
CA LYS A 151 19.63 -10.04 -7.24
C LYS A 151 20.18 -9.38 -5.98
N GLU A 152 21.45 -9.04 -6.04
CA GLU A 152 22.08 -8.13 -5.09
C GLU A 152 21.62 -6.69 -5.34
N GLU A 153 21.41 -5.93 -4.28
CA GLU A 153 21.11 -4.51 -4.33
C GLU A 153 21.75 -3.81 -3.13
N LYS A 154 21.75 -2.47 -3.12
CA LYS A 154 22.33 -1.71 -2.03
C LYS A 154 21.70 -2.13 -0.69
N TYR A 155 22.55 -2.38 0.30
CA TYR A 155 22.19 -2.87 1.64
C TYR A 155 21.66 -4.31 1.71
N ILE A 156 21.61 -5.04 0.59
CA ILE A 156 21.18 -6.44 0.49
C ILE A 156 22.23 -7.18 -0.33
N GLU A 157 23.19 -7.79 0.36
CA GLU A 157 24.40 -8.35 -0.21
C GLU A 157 24.43 -9.90 -0.11
N PRO A 158 23.52 -10.62 -0.81
CA PRO A 158 23.43 -12.09 -0.71
C PRO A 158 24.69 -12.78 -1.25
N ASN A 159 25.52 -12.06 -2.01
CA ASN A 159 26.74 -12.60 -2.58
C ASN A 159 27.93 -12.65 -1.61
N HIS A 160 27.82 -11.98 -0.45
CA HIS A 160 28.86 -11.97 0.57
C HIS A 160 29.15 -13.39 1.08
N GLN A 161 30.42 -13.77 1.15
CA GLN A 161 30.82 -15.15 1.43
C GLN A 161 30.27 -15.66 2.78
N GLY A 162 30.40 -14.86 3.86
CA GLY A 162 29.87 -15.25 5.17
C GLY A 162 28.34 -15.38 5.20
N ILE A 163 27.62 -14.59 4.38
CA ILE A 163 26.16 -14.69 4.29
C ILE A 163 25.77 -15.97 3.55
N LYS A 164 26.49 -16.36 2.48
CA LYS A 164 26.26 -17.64 1.79
C LYS A 164 26.53 -18.84 2.68
N GLU A 165 27.64 -18.82 3.42
CA GLU A 165 28.02 -19.91 4.33
C GLU A 165 26.98 -20.08 5.44
N LEU A 166 26.51 -18.97 6.03
CA LEU A 166 25.44 -18.99 7.03
C LEU A 166 24.10 -19.45 6.43
N ALA A 167 23.72 -18.94 5.26
CA ALA A 167 22.50 -19.34 4.57
C ALA A 167 22.49 -20.85 4.27
N LEU A 168 23.62 -21.39 3.81
CA LEU A 168 23.80 -22.82 3.59
C LEU A 168 23.67 -23.61 4.90
N ALA A 169 24.31 -23.15 5.98
CA ALA A 169 24.24 -23.81 7.29
C ALA A 169 22.82 -23.83 7.90
N LEU A 170 21.99 -22.84 7.57
CA LEU A 170 20.59 -22.77 8.00
C LEU A 170 19.64 -23.57 7.09
N SER A 171 20.12 -24.01 5.92
CA SER A 171 19.34 -24.72 4.91
C SER A 171 19.58 -26.24 5.01
N ASN A 172 18.96 -26.89 5.99
CA ASN A 172 19.14 -28.34 6.26
C ASN A 172 18.52 -29.26 5.19
N ASP A 173 17.53 -28.79 4.43
CA ASP A 173 16.92 -29.51 3.29
C ASP A 173 16.58 -28.49 2.20
N GLN A 174 17.25 -28.60 1.04
CA GLN A 174 17.07 -27.65 -0.07
C GLN A 174 15.68 -27.72 -0.73
N GLN A 175 14.90 -28.78 -0.47
CA GLN A 175 13.58 -28.94 -1.10
C GLN A 175 12.46 -28.22 -0.35
N ASP A 176 12.62 -27.94 0.95
CA ASP A 176 11.59 -27.28 1.75
C ASP A 176 11.89 -25.79 1.99
N VAL A 177 11.39 -24.96 1.08
CA VAL A 177 11.63 -23.52 1.15
C VAL A 177 10.94 -22.84 2.32
N LEU A 178 9.81 -23.36 2.81
CA LEU A 178 9.19 -22.82 4.02
C LEU A 178 10.07 -23.07 5.25
N ASN A 179 10.59 -24.28 5.40
CA ASN A 179 11.45 -24.61 6.53
C ASN A 179 12.79 -23.83 6.45
N GLN A 180 13.37 -23.65 5.26
CA GLN A 180 14.54 -22.78 5.10
C GLN A 180 14.24 -21.33 5.49
N ALA A 181 13.14 -20.77 4.98
CA ALA A 181 12.72 -19.41 5.31
C ALA A 181 12.48 -19.25 6.82
N TYR A 182 11.87 -20.26 7.46
CA TYR A 182 11.63 -20.29 8.89
C TYR A 182 12.93 -20.38 9.71
N ASN A 183 13.91 -21.20 9.29
CA ASN A 183 15.20 -21.30 9.96
C ASN A 183 15.98 -19.98 9.88
N ILE A 184 15.97 -19.33 8.71
CA ILE A 184 16.59 -18.02 8.49
C ILE A 184 15.91 -16.95 9.36
N PHE A 185 14.58 -16.89 9.33
CA PHE A 185 13.80 -16.02 10.20
C PHE A 185 14.14 -16.25 11.67
N SER A 186 14.12 -17.50 12.12
CA SER A 186 14.37 -17.90 13.51
C SER A 186 15.78 -17.53 13.97
N TYR A 187 16.78 -17.71 13.12
CA TYR A 187 18.16 -17.31 13.40
C TYR A 187 18.23 -15.81 13.63
N VAL A 188 17.77 -14.98 12.70
CA VAL A 188 17.81 -13.52 12.85
C VAL A 188 16.99 -13.09 14.08
N ASN A 189 15.80 -13.67 14.26
CA ASN A 189 14.87 -13.38 15.34
C ASN A 189 15.37 -13.79 16.73
N THR A 190 16.37 -14.66 16.85
CA THR A 190 16.92 -15.09 18.15
C THR A 190 18.34 -14.61 18.40
N GLN A 191 19.15 -14.46 17.34
CA GLN A 191 20.56 -14.12 17.43
C GLN A 191 20.85 -12.62 17.36
N MET A 192 20.03 -11.84 16.63
CA MET A 192 20.27 -10.39 16.55
C MET A 192 19.71 -9.65 17.75
N GLU A 193 20.43 -8.64 18.26
CA GLU A 193 19.94 -7.74 19.30
C GLU A 193 19.35 -6.45 18.73
N TYR A 194 18.22 -5.99 19.27
CA TYR A 194 17.66 -4.69 18.92
C TYR A 194 18.39 -3.57 19.66
N ASP A 195 18.92 -2.59 18.94
CA ASP A 195 19.66 -1.45 19.48
C ASP A 195 19.54 -0.20 18.60
N GLU A 196 18.79 0.78 19.07
CA GLU A 196 18.61 2.07 18.40
C GLU A 196 19.84 2.98 18.49
N SER A 197 20.72 2.73 19.45
CA SER A 197 21.95 3.50 19.67
C SER A 197 23.14 2.98 18.85
N ASN A 198 22.95 1.89 18.11
CA ASN A 198 24.01 1.24 17.37
C ASN A 198 24.53 2.15 16.24
N GLN A 199 25.77 2.60 16.35
CA GLN A 199 26.46 3.39 15.32
C GLN A 199 26.63 2.64 13.98
N TYR A 200 26.43 1.32 13.97
CA TYR A 200 26.47 0.47 12.77
C TYR A 200 25.08 0.17 12.18
N ALA A 201 24.00 0.64 12.81
CA ALA A 201 22.66 0.49 12.26
C ALA A 201 22.50 1.22 10.92
N ARG A 202 21.57 0.74 10.09
CA ARG A 202 21.21 1.29 8.76
C ARG A 202 22.37 1.28 7.76
N LYS A 203 23.31 0.34 7.90
CA LYS A 203 24.47 0.15 6.99
C LYS A 203 24.39 -1.10 6.12
N GLY A 204 23.25 -1.81 6.18
CA GLY A 204 22.93 -2.94 5.31
C GLY A 204 23.33 -4.30 5.85
N SER A 205 23.03 -5.34 5.06
CA SER A 205 23.05 -6.73 5.51
C SER A 205 24.43 -7.22 5.94
N ILE A 206 25.51 -6.75 5.31
CA ILE A 206 26.89 -7.06 5.76
C ILE A 206 27.15 -6.50 7.16
N SER A 207 26.72 -5.27 7.43
CA SER A 207 26.91 -4.66 8.75
C SER A 207 26.09 -5.38 9.81
N ALA A 208 24.84 -5.71 9.49
CA ALA A 208 23.98 -6.51 10.37
C ALA A 208 24.55 -7.90 10.65
N PHE A 209 25.12 -8.58 9.64
CA PHE A 209 25.76 -9.88 9.76
C PHE A 209 26.93 -9.87 10.75
N TYR A 210 27.83 -8.90 10.65
CA TYR A 210 29.01 -8.83 11.53
C TYR A 210 28.70 -8.34 12.93
N ASN A 211 27.78 -7.38 13.08
CA ASN A 211 27.48 -6.79 14.39
C ASN A 211 26.41 -7.55 15.17
N GLN A 212 25.57 -8.35 14.48
CA GLN A 212 24.43 -9.08 15.04
C GLN A 212 23.53 -8.17 15.90
N ARG A 213 23.42 -6.90 15.52
CA ARG A 213 22.77 -5.86 16.30
C ARG A 213 22.31 -4.73 15.40
N GLY A 214 21.15 -4.14 15.65
CA GLY A 214 20.62 -3.04 14.84
C GLY A 214 19.14 -2.76 15.10
N ILE A 215 18.48 -2.13 14.14
CA ILE A 215 17.04 -1.83 14.19
C ILE A 215 16.26 -2.66 13.16
N CYS A 216 14.94 -2.47 13.07
CA CYS A 216 14.05 -3.19 12.13
C CYS A 216 14.59 -3.27 10.69
N THR A 217 15.20 -2.18 10.18
CA THR A 217 15.84 -2.15 8.85
C THR A 217 17.01 -3.13 8.73
N ASP A 218 17.86 -3.24 9.77
CA ASP A 218 19.03 -4.13 9.75
C ASP A 218 18.59 -5.60 9.84
N PHE A 219 17.61 -5.90 10.70
CA PHE A 219 16.98 -7.21 10.80
C PHE A 219 16.38 -7.65 9.46
N ALA A 220 15.54 -6.80 8.86
CA ALA A 220 14.93 -7.07 7.55
C ALA A 220 15.99 -7.24 6.45
N SER A 221 17.04 -6.40 6.44
CA SER A 221 18.09 -6.48 5.43
C SER A 221 18.89 -7.79 5.49
N LEU A 222 19.25 -8.25 6.69
CA LEU A 222 19.97 -9.51 6.87
C LEU A 222 19.09 -10.71 6.53
N THR A 223 17.83 -10.72 6.96
CA THR A 223 16.88 -11.79 6.61
C THR A 223 16.70 -11.91 5.11
N VAL A 224 16.51 -10.79 4.38
CA VAL A 224 16.41 -10.80 2.91
C VAL A 224 17.70 -11.30 2.28
N ALA A 225 18.87 -10.83 2.72
CA ALA A 225 20.14 -11.28 2.17
C ALA A 225 20.38 -12.79 2.35
N LEU A 226 20.06 -13.35 3.52
CA LEU A 226 20.13 -14.79 3.79
C LEU A 226 19.13 -15.57 2.94
N MET A 227 17.88 -15.11 2.84
CA MET A 227 16.85 -15.74 1.99
C MET A 227 17.29 -15.78 0.52
N ARG A 228 17.78 -14.66 -0.02
CA ARG A 228 18.27 -14.59 -1.40
C ARG A 228 19.50 -15.47 -1.62
N ALA A 229 20.41 -15.57 -0.64
CA ALA A 229 21.55 -16.46 -0.68
C ALA A 229 21.15 -17.96 -0.69
N SER A 230 20.01 -18.30 -0.07
CA SER A 230 19.37 -19.63 -0.16
C SER A 230 18.51 -19.82 -1.41
N GLY A 231 18.46 -18.85 -2.33
CA GLY A 231 17.64 -18.96 -3.56
C GLY A 231 16.15 -18.68 -3.35
N ILE A 232 15.77 -18.09 -2.22
CA ILE A 232 14.39 -17.71 -1.89
C ILE A 232 14.17 -16.25 -2.29
N PRO A 233 13.31 -15.95 -3.29
CA PRO A 233 13.05 -14.58 -3.69
C PRO A 233 12.41 -13.81 -2.53
N SER A 234 12.97 -12.67 -2.17
CA SER A 234 12.51 -11.90 -1.02
C SER A 234 12.68 -10.40 -1.23
N ARG A 235 11.90 -9.60 -0.51
CA ARG A 235 11.92 -8.13 -0.57
C ARG A 235 11.70 -7.53 0.80
N MET A 236 12.33 -6.39 1.05
CA MET A 236 12.01 -5.56 2.19
C MET A 236 10.67 -4.86 2.00
N ILE A 237 9.96 -4.63 3.09
CA ILE A 237 8.74 -3.83 3.15
C ILE A 237 8.98 -2.67 4.09
N GLY A 238 8.65 -1.46 3.64
CA GLY A 238 8.62 -0.27 4.47
C GLY A 238 7.18 0.10 4.82
N GLY A 239 6.95 0.54 6.05
CA GLY A 239 5.60 0.82 6.53
C GLY A 239 5.54 1.38 7.94
N TYR A 240 4.37 1.24 8.55
CA TYR A 240 4.11 1.61 9.94
C TYR A 240 3.43 0.45 10.67
N ILE A 241 3.77 0.30 11.96
CA ILE A 241 3.00 -0.48 12.92
C ILE A 241 2.23 0.48 13.84
N LEU A 242 0.97 0.15 14.08
CA LEU A 242 0.02 1.01 14.77
C LEU A 242 -0.10 0.74 16.27
N ASN A 243 -0.01 -0.53 16.69
CA ASN A 243 -0.19 -0.97 18.07
C ASN A 243 1.06 -1.63 18.67
N GLU A 244 2.25 -1.17 18.29
CA GLU A 244 3.48 -1.68 18.89
C GLU A 244 3.60 -1.13 20.32
N HIS A 245 3.32 -1.95 21.35
CA HIS A 245 4.03 -1.94 22.64
C HIS A 245 3.56 -3.07 23.58
N GLN A 246 4.50 -3.94 23.96
CA GLN A 246 4.56 -4.71 25.23
C GLN A 246 3.23 -5.00 25.97
N GLY A 247 2.23 -5.56 25.29
CA GLY A 247 0.98 -6.00 25.92
C GLY A 247 0.09 -4.90 26.51
N LYS A 248 0.29 -3.62 26.17
CA LYS A 248 -0.62 -2.52 26.53
C LYS A 248 -1.04 -1.78 25.26
N PRO A 249 -2.34 -1.53 25.02
CA PRO A 249 -2.78 -0.66 23.93
C PRO A 249 -2.01 0.65 24.00
N ASN A 250 -1.37 1.06 22.90
CA ASN A 250 -0.60 2.29 22.84
C ASN A 250 -1.57 3.48 23.02
N VAL A 251 -1.65 4.00 24.26
CA VAL A 251 -2.63 5.01 24.67
C VAL A 251 -2.29 6.42 24.13
N ASN A 252 -1.14 6.56 23.45
CA ASN A 252 -0.64 7.83 22.93
C ASN A 252 -0.68 7.93 21.40
N GLY A 253 -1.05 6.87 20.68
CA GLY A 253 -1.26 6.94 19.24
C GLY A 253 -0.03 7.25 18.39
N ASN A 254 1.18 6.94 18.90
CA ASN A 254 2.41 7.12 18.13
C ASN A 254 2.66 5.91 17.22
N GLU A 255 2.84 6.20 15.94
CA GLU A 255 3.22 5.28 14.88
C GLU A 255 4.70 4.96 14.97
N VAL A 256 5.05 3.70 14.72
CA VAL A 256 6.46 3.32 14.59
C VAL A 256 6.71 3.01 13.12
N ALA A 257 7.52 3.86 12.48
CA ALA A 257 8.07 3.55 11.17
C ALA A 257 8.84 2.23 11.27
N HIS A 258 8.47 1.26 10.45
CA HIS A 258 8.93 -0.11 10.58
C HIS A 258 9.34 -0.70 9.25
N ALA A 259 10.22 -1.69 9.32
CA ALA A 259 10.66 -2.46 8.17
C ALA A 259 10.60 -3.95 8.48
N TRP A 260 10.02 -4.71 7.57
CA TRP A 260 9.93 -6.17 7.65
C TRP A 260 10.19 -6.79 6.26
N VAL A 261 9.89 -8.08 6.11
CA VAL A 261 10.23 -8.86 4.91
C VAL A 261 8.98 -9.49 4.31
N GLU A 262 8.96 -9.63 2.99
CA GLU A 262 8.15 -10.64 2.31
C GLU A 262 9.06 -11.60 1.54
N PHE A 263 8.68 -12.87 1.51
CA PHE A 263 9.35 -13.92 0.73
C PHE A 263 8.35 -14.65 -0.15
N PHE A 264 8.79 -15.09 -1.32
CA PHE A 264 7.93 -15.71 -2.32
C PHE A 264 8.01 -17.24 -2.23
N VAL A 265 6.85 -17.88 -2.17
CA VAL A 265 6.72 -19.34 -2.25
C VAL A 265 5.94 -19.71 -3.50
N ASP A 266 6.54 -20.54 -4.35
CA ASP A 266 5.87 -21.06 -5.54
C ASP A 266 4.54 -21.74 -5.19
N GLY A 267 3.51 -21.50 -5.99
CA GLY A 267 2.14 -21.95 -5.73
C GLY A 267 1.38 -21.24 -4.59
N ILE A 268 2.02 -20.41 -3.75
CA ILE A 268 1.36 -19.64 -2.68
C ILE A 268 1.40 -18.14 -2.95
N GLY A 269 2.55 -17.60 -3.36
CA GLY A 269 2.78 -16.16 -3.52
C GLY A 269 3.65 -15.55 -2.42
N TRP A 270 3.43 -14.27 -2.14
CA TRP A 270 4.20 -13.50 -1.16
C TRP A 270 3.70 -13.72 0.27
N LEU A 271 4.59 -14.17 1.14
CA LEU A 271 4.34 -14.37 2.57
C LEU A 271 5.17 -13.37 3.40
N PRO A 272 4.58 -12.70 4.39
CA PRO A 272 5.27 -11.72 5.22
C PRO A 272 6.03 -12.41 6.34
N ALA A 273 7.14 -11.80 6.78
CA ALA A 273 7.87 -12.20 7.97
C ALA A 273 8.49 -10.96 8.65
N ASP A 274 8.33 -10.87 9.98
CA ASP A 274 8.88 -9.76 10.77
C ASP A 274 9.85 -10.27 11.85
N PRO A 275 11.16 -10.31 11.54
CA PRO A 275 12.17 -10.88 12.44
C PRO A 275 12.47 -10.00 13.66
N THR A 276 11.90 -8.80 13.76
CA THR A 276 12.28 -7.78 14.77
C THR A 276 11.65 -8.05 16.14
N HIS A 277 10.55 -8.79 16.20
CA HIS A 277 9.78 -8.93 17.44
C HIS A 277 10.20 -10.12 18.28
N PHE A 278 10.35 -9.94 19.60
CA PHE A 278 10.85 -10.98 20.48
C PHE A 278 9.77 -11.52 21.41
N VAL A 279 9.88 -12.82 21.69
CA VAL A 279 9.07 -13.51 22.70
C VAL A 279 10.02 -14.17 23.68
N TYR A 280 9.69 -14.10 24.97
CA TYR A 280 10.46 -14.75 26.03
C TYR A 280 9.60 -15.81 26.71
N THR A 281 10.18 -16.97 26.99
CA THR A 281 9.61 -18.04 27.83
C THR A 281 10.64 -18.40 28.87
N ASP A 282 10.28 -18.39 30.15
CA ASP A 282 11.21 -18.69 31.26
C ASP A 282 12.54 -17.92 31.19
N GLN A 283 12.48 -16.64 30.81
CA GLN A 283 13.62 -15.73 30.60
C GLN A 283 14.53 -16.07 29.40
N GLU A 284 14.23 -17.12 28.65
CA GLU A 284 14.91 -17.45 27.41
C GLU A 284 14.17 -16.84 26.22
N ARG A 285 14.94 -16.29 25.27
CA ARG A 285 14.38 -15.77 24.02
C ARG A 285 13.99 -16.95 23.12
N VAL A 286 12.73 -17.02 22.78
CA VAL A 286 12.17 -18.02 21.86
C VAL A 286 11.75 -17.36 20.55
N VAL A 287 11.63 -18.16 19.50
CA VAL A 287 11.23 -17.67 18.18
C VAL A 287 9.80 -17.11 18.23
N ALA A 288 9.64 -15.88 17.79
CA ALA A 288 8.34 -15.22 17.66
C ALA A 288 7.59 -15.70 16.40
N SER A 289 7.24 -16.98 16.36
CA SER A 289 6.67 -17.66 15.19
C SER A 289 5.34 -17.06 14.68
N ASN A 290 4.64 -16.27 15.49
CA ASN A 290 3.44 -15.53 15.10
C ASN A 290 3.72 -14.36 14.14
N PHE A 291 4.99 -14.03 13.90
CA PHE A 291 5.45 -13.05 12.91
C PHE A 291 6.07 -13.70 11.68
N PHE A 292 5.97 -15.02 11.52
CA PHE A 292 6.40 -15.73 10.32
C PHE A 292 5.19 -16.15 9.48
N ALA A 293 5.23 -15.85 8.18
CA ALA A 293 4.12 -16.05 7.23
C ALA A 293 2.79 -15.42 7.70
N ALA A 294 2.88 -14.39 8.54
CA ALA A 294 1.75 -13.68 9.12
C ALA A 294 2.17 -12.27 9.56
N LEU A 295 1.27 -11.30 9.39
CA LEU A 295 1.29 -10.04 10.10
C LEU A 295 0.24 -10.14 11.21
N ASN A 296 0.63 -9.83 12.45
CA ASN A 296 -0.26 -9.97 13.60
C ASN A 296 -1.29 -8.82 13.66
N ASP A 297 -2.14 -8.82 14.69
CA ASP A 297 -3.21 -7.83 14.86
C ASP A 297 -2.72 -6.42 15.27
N TRP A 298 -1.44 -6.10 15.10
CA TRP A 298 -0.88 -4.80 15.49
C TRP A 298 -1.19 -3.68 14.51
N GLY A 299 -1.87 -3.97 13.40
CA GLY A 299 -2.20 -3.00 12.36
C GLY A 299 -0.94 -2.60 11.58
N TYR A 300 -0.82 -3.11 10.36
CA TYR A 300 0.32 -2.84 9.48
C TYR A 300 -0.15 -1.99 8.30
N VAL A 301 0.58 -0.92 8.02
CA VAL A 301 0.37 -0.09 6.83
C VAL A 301 1.60 -0.14 5.96
N ILE A 302 1.44 -0.55 4.70
CA ILE A 302 2.53 -0.69 3.74
C ILE A 302 2.67 0.60 2.93
N THR A 303 3.84 1.22 3.01
CA THR A 303 4.18 2.35 2.14
C THR A 303 4.94 1.89 0.91
N SER A 304 5.79 0.85 1.04
CA SER A 304 6.75 0.55 0.01
C SER A 304 7.33 -0.86 0.01
N TYR A 305 7.86 -1.23 -1.16
CA TYR A 305 8.58 -2.45 -1.47
C TYR A 305 10.01 -2.15 -1.90
N GLY A 306 10.96 -2.81 -1.24
CA GLY A 306 12.39 -2.69 -1.47
C GLY A 306 13.09 -1.71 -0.53
N VAL A 307 14.40 -1.60 -0.70
CA VAL A 307 15.31 -0.88 0.21
C VAL A 307 15.30 0.64 0.00
N GLU A 308 15.01 1.10 -1.22
CA GLU A 308 15.19 2.50 -1.64
C GLU A 308 13.87 3.18 -2.05
N ALA A 309 12.77 2.88 -1.36
CA ALA A 309 11.57 3.66 -1.55
C ALA A 309 11.71 5.01 -0.84
N SER A 310 12.32 5.97 -1.53
CA SER A 310 12.35 7.36 -1.10
C SER A 310 10.92 7.87 -0.93
N GLN A 311 10.58 8.40 0.25
CA GLN A 311 9.25 8.99 0.52
C GLN A 311 8.91 10.12 -0.47
N TYR A 312 9.92 10.75 -1.08
CA TYR A 312 9.77 11.69 -2.18
C TYR A 312 10.99 11.67 -3.13
N ARG A 313 10.82 12.12 -4.38
CA ARG A 313 11.87 12.36 -5.37
C ARG A 313 11.63 13.71 -6.04
N ILE A 314 12.64 14.56 -6.13
CA ILE A 314 12.52 15.89 -6.77
C ILE A 314 13.03 15.77 -8.21
N ARG A 315 12.25 16.27 -9.18
CA ARG A 315 12.65 16.42 -10.58
C ARG A 315 12.73 17.90 -10.94
N THR A 316 13.90 18.36 -11.35
CA THR A 316 14.11 19.76 -11.75
C THR A 316 14.45 19.82 -13.24
N GLU A 317 13.89 20.80 -13.96
CA GLU A 317 14.23 21.04 -15.37
C GLU A 317 15.47 21.94 -15.51
N HIS A 318 15.77 22.74 -14.48
CA HIS A 318 16.90 23.68 -14.45
C HIS A 318 17.85 23.32 -13.30
N PHE A 319 19.08 22.92 -13.65
CA PHE A 319 20.18 22.75 -12.70
C PHE A 319 20.98 24.05 -12.65
N GLY A 320 20.61 24.91 -11.69
CA GLY A 320 21.34 26.13 -11.35
C GLY A 320 21.16 26.45 -9.86
N GLY A 321 21.99 25.86 -8.99
CA GLY A 321 22.20 26.33 -7.62
C GLY A 321 21.02 26.32 -6.62
N THR A 322 19.82 25.85 -6.98
CA THR A 322 18.66 25.81 -6.06
C THR A 322 18.74 24.60 -5.14
N ALA A 323 18.91 24.83 -3.84
CA ALA A 323 18.74 23.81 -2.80
C ALA A 323 17.26 23.73 -2.44
N LEU A 324 16.69 22.53 -2.49
CA LEU A 324 15.35 22.24 -1.96
C LEU A 324 15.48 21.32 -0.75
N SER A 325 14.72 21.63 0.29
CA SER A 325 14.54 20.74 1.44
C SER A 325 13.11 20.22 1.50
N GLY A 326 12.94 18.91 1.61
CA GLY A 326 11.66 18.26 1.86
C GLY A 326 11.63 17.66 3.27
N THR A 327 10.59 17.98 4.05
CA THR A 327 10.28 17.28 5.30
C THR A 327 8.88 16.69 5.22
N SER A 328 8.73 15.45 5.68
CA SER A 328 7.45 14.73 5.76
C SER A 328 7.08 14.51 7.22
N ALA A 329 5.81 14.67 7.52
CA ALA A 329 5.20 14.27 8.78
C ALA A 329 3.96 13.42 8.47
N ASP A 330 3.94 12.22 9.04
CA ASP A 330 2.86 11.24 8.92
C ASP A 330 1.97 11.29 10.17
N ALA A 331 0.67 11.06 9.96
CA ALA A 331 -0.33 10.93 11.01
C ALA A 331 -1.42 9.94 10.57
N PHE A 332 -1.76 8.96 11.41
CA PHE A 332 -2.94 8.12 11.31
C PHE A 332 -3.93 8.55 12.37
N VAL A 333 -5.17 8.76 11.95
CA VAL A 333 -6.31 8.90 12.85
C VAL A 333 -7.08 7.59 12.80
N PHE A 334 -7.22 6.97 13.96
CA PHE A 334 -8.12 5.82 14.12
C PHE A 334 -9.54 6.35 14.19
N ASN A 335 -10.22 6.31 13.05
CA ASN A 335 -11.65 6.49 13.04
C ASN A 335 -12.28 5.14 13.33
N HIS A 336 -12.93 4.99 14.49
CA HIS A 336 -13.94 3.96 14.70
C HIS A 336 -15.19 4.26 13.84
N ARG A 337 -15.03 4.35 12.53
CA ARG A 337 -16.16 4.11 11.65
C ARG A 337 -16.40 2.62 11.67
N HIS A 338 -17.63 2.22 11.94
CA HIS A 338 -17.97 0.82 11.80
C HIS A 338 -17.80 0.47 10.32
N LEU A 339 -17.15 -0.66 10.04
CA LEU A 339 -17.13 -1.25 8.68
C LEU A 339 -18.53 -1.30 8.06
N ASN A 340 -19.55 -1.42 8.91
CA ASN A 340 -20.96 -1.43 8.58
C ASN A 340 -21.51 -0.08 8.06
N ASP A 341 -20.72 1.00 8.02
CA ASP A 341 -21.16 2.30 7.50
C ASP A 341 -20.57 2.64 6.11
N GLU A 342 -19.50 1.95 5.68
CA GLU A 342 -18.87 2.18 4.37
C GLU A 342 -19.34 1.11 3.37
N ILE A 343 -19.48 1.49 2.10
CA ILE A 343 -19.92 0.61 1.00
C ILE A 343 -18.73 0.37 0.08
N PHE A 344 -18.34 -0.88 -0.07
CA PHE A 344 -17.28 -1.27 -1.00
C PHE A 344 -17.86 -1.80 -2.29
N VAL A 345 -17.29 -1.40 -3.43
CA VAL A 345 -17.65 -1.97 -4.75
C VAL A 345 -16.46 -2.76 -5.28
N LEU A 346 -16.69 -4.04 -5.61
CA LEU A 346 -15.71 -4.97 -6.14
C LEU A 346 -16.09 -5.38 -7.56
N LEU A 347 -15.11 -5.39 -8.45
CA LEU A 347 -15.17 -5.98 -9.79
C LEU A 347 -14.66 -7.43 -9.73
N ASN A 348 -15.44 -8.38 -10.24
CA ASN A 348 -15.11 -9.80 -10.33
C ASN A 348 -14.46 -10.37 -9.05
N LYS A 349 -14.99 -9.96 -7.89
CA LYS A 349 -14.58 -10.36 -6.52
C LYS A 349 -13.15 -9.98 -6.08
N ASN A 350 -12.30 -9.47 -6.97
CA ASN A 350 -10.87 -9.34 -6.70
C ASN A 350 -10.34 -7.89 -6.84
N SER A 351 -11.10 -6.98 -7.44
CA SER A 351 -10.63 -5.61 -7.69
C SER A 351 -11.60 -4.58 -7.11
N ARG A 352 -11.21 -3.93 -6.01
CA ARG A 352 -12.01 -2.86 -5.41
C ARG A 352 -11.94 -1.59 -6.27
N VAL A 353 -13.08 -0.95 -6.49
CA VAL A 353 -13.16 0.35 -7.16
C VAL A 353 -12.82 1.44 -6.14
N LEU A 354 -11.87 2.32 -6.50
CA LEU A 354 -11.49 3.48 -5.69
C LEU A 354 -12.45 4.64 -5.91
N PHE A 355 -12.73 5.38 -4.85
CA PHE A 355 -13.63 6.53 -4.89
C PHE A 355 -12.97 7.78 -4.28
N PRO A 356 -11.99 8.39 -4.97
CA PRO A 356 -11.17 9.48 -4.42
C PRO A 356 -11.93 10.79 -4.23
N ASP A 357 -12.98 11.01 -5.04
CA ASP A 357 -13.62 12.32 -5.16
C ASP A 357 -15.02 12.41 -4.52
N ALA A 358 -15.72 11.29 -4.35
CA ALA A 358 -17.06 11.19 -3.77
C ALA A 358 -17.34 9.73 -3.39
N LYS A 359 -18.16 9.46 -2.36
CA LYS A 359 -18.38 8.10 -1.84
C LYS A 359 -19.62 7.43 -2.44
N PRO A 360 -19.65 6.10 -2.55
CA PRO A 360 -20.91 5.37 -2.65
C PRO A 360 -21.80 5.64 -1.42
N ILE A 361 -23.11 5.73 -1.64
CA ILE A 361 -24.09 5.90 -0.57
C ILE A 361 -25.26 4.93 -0.74
N ILE A 362 -25.91 4.57 0.36
CA ILE A 362 -27.23 3.93 0.34
C ILE A 362 -28.24 4.97 0.81
N THR A 363 -29.26 5.22 0.00
CA THR A 363 -30.37 6.12 0.35
C THR A 363 -31.30 5.47 1.36
N ASP A 364 -32.16 6.26 2.02
CA ASP A 364 -33.19 5.77 2.96
C ASP A 364 -34.14 4.72 2.36
N VAL A 365 -34.30 4.70 1.03
CA VAL A 365 -35.08 3.70 0.28
C VAL A 365 -34.27 2.49 -0.18
N ASN A 366 -33.11 2.24 0.43
CA ASN A 366 -32.23 1.10 0.17
C ASN A 366 -31.78 0.97 -1.30
N ARG A 367 -31.39 2.09 -1.92
CA ARG A 367 -30.78 2.16 -3.25
C ARG A 367 -29.35 2.66 -3.14
N THR A 368 -28.43 1.98 -3.83
CA THR A 368 -27.03 2.39 -3.86
C THR A 368 -26.78 3.38 -4.98
N PHE A 369 -26.23 4.53 -4.61
CA PHE A 369 -25.68 5.51 -5.55
C PHE A 369 -24.18 5.47 -5.54
N VAL A 370 -23.58 5.63 -6.71
CA VAL A 370 -22.12 5.65 -6.90
C VAL A 370 -21.71 6.82 -7.79
N PRO A 371 -20.51 7.37 -7.61
CA PRO A 371 -19.95 8.35 -8.54
C PRO A 371 -19.75 7.71 -9.91
N LEU A 372 -20.44 8.24 -10.92
CA LEU A 372 -20.47 7.74 -12.30
C LEU A 372 -19.07 7.39 -12.82
N ARG A 373 -18.15 8.34 -12.74
CA ARG A 373 -16.85 8.24 -13.42
C ARG A 373 -16.02 7.04 -12.96
N MET A 374 -16.08 6.69 -11.68
CA MET A 374 -15.19 5.67 -11.11
C MET A 374 -15.58 4.26 -11.52
N ILE A 375 -16.88 3.94 -11.48
CA ILE A 375 -17.37 2.61 -11.89
C ILE A 375 -17.08 2.37 -13.37
N PHE A 376 -17.37 3.37 -14.22
CA PHE A 376 -17.24 3.22 -15.66
C PHE A 376 -15.79 3.16 -16.11
N GLN A 377 -14.90 3.96 -15.50
CA GLN A 377 -13.46 3.82 -15.76
C GLN A 377 -12.93 2.45 -15.32
N ALA A 378 -13.38 1.95 -14.16
CA ALA A 378 -12.96 0.65 -13.67
C ALA A 378 -13.46 -0.50 -14.56
N LEU A 379 -14.65 -0.35 -15.16
CA LEU A 379 -15.18 -1.28 -16.18
C LEU A 379 -14.55 -1.09 -17.57
N GLY A 380 -13.81 -0.02 -17.82
CA GLY A 380 -13.28 0.33 -19.15
C GLY A 380 -14.33 0.93 -20.10
N ALA A 381 -15.45 1.39 -19.58
CA ALA A 381 -16.51 2.06 -20.33
C ALA A 381 -16.12 3.51 -20.67
N ARG A 382 -16.53 3.98 -21.85
CA ARG A 382 -16.37 5.38 -22.26
C ARG A 382 -17.53 6.19 -21.71
N VAL A 383 -17.26 7.37 -21.15
CA VAL A 383 -18.29 8.27 -20.61
C VAL A 383 -18.11 9.66 -21.19
N VAL A 384 -19.21 10.24 -21.67
CA VAL A 384 -19.30 11.61 -22.15
C VAL A 384 -20.43 12.29 -21.39
N TYR A 385 -20.15 13.48 -20.85
CA TYR A 385 -21.16 14.34 -20.25
C TYR A 385 -21.45 15.50 -21.21
N GLN A 386 -22.72 15.71 -21.54
CA GLN A 386 -23.21 16.81 -22.37
C GLN A 386 -23.88 17.83 -21.46
N GLU A 387 -23.21 18.97 -21.27
CA GLU A 387 -23.62 20.00 -20.30
C GLU A 387 -24.92 20.70 -20.68
N GLU A 388 -25.13 20.99 -21.98
CA GLU A 388 -26.32 21.70 -22.48
C GLU A 388 -27.63 20.96 -22.16
N ASP A 389 -27.61 19.64 -22.25
CA ASP A 389 -28.77 18.77 -22.02
C ASP A 389 -28.75 18.09 -20.64
N GLN A 390 -27.71 18.31 -19.83
CA GLN A 390 -27.43 17.55 -18.59
C GLN A 390 -27.52 16.03 -18.80
N LYS A 391 -26.97 15.54 -19.92
CA LYS A 391 -26.99 14.14 -20.31
C LYS A 391 -25.66 13.46 -20.10
N ILE A 392 -25.73 12.20 -19.72
CA ILE A 392 -24.61 11.27 -19.63
C ILE A 392 -24.80 10.24 -20.73
N ILE A 393 -23.83 10.13 -21.62
CA ILE A 393 -23.79 9.07 -22.62
C ILE A 393 -22.63 8.17 -22.27
N SER A 394 -22.88 6.87 -22.18
CA SER A 394 -21.82 5.92 -21.94
C SER A 394 -21.94 4.65 -22.75
N SER A 395 -20.79 4.14 -23.20
CA SER A 395 -20.70 2.92 -23.99
C SER A 395 -19.75 1.92 -23.35
N TYR A 396 -20.17 0.66 -23.29
CA TYR A 396 -19.38 -0.47 -22.83
C TYR A 396 -19.64 -1.67 -23.73
N LYS A 397 -18.57 -2.31 -24.24
CA LYS A 397 -18.66 -3.36 -25.26
C LYS A 397 -19.55 -2.90 -26.44
N ASN A 398 -20.69 -3.55 -26.66
CA ASN A 398 -21.67 -3.26 -27.71
C ASN A 398 -22.95 -2.58 -27.19
N LYS A 399 -22.96 -2.12 -25.93
CA LYS A 399 -24.08 -1.47 -25.28
C LYS A 399 -23.84 0.04 -25.13
N VAL A 400 -24.86 0.83 -25.40
CA VAL A 400 -24.86 2.28 -25.16
C VAL A 400 -26.02 2.63 -24.25
N ILE A 401 -25.75 3.45 -23.24
CA ILE A 401 -26.78 4.01 -22.36
C ILE A 401 -26.76 5.52 -22.38
N GLU A 402 -27.95 6.11 -22.22
CA GLU A 402 -28.12 7.55 -22.03
C GLU A 402 -28.95 7.82 -20.78
N LEU A 403 -28.43 8.67 -19.90
CA LEU A 403 -29.08 9.09 -18.66
C LEU A 403 -29.18 10.60 -18.65
N ALA A 404 -30.29 11.16 -18.16
CA ALA A 404 -30.41 12.60 -17.91
C ALA A 404 -30.47 12.86 -16.39
N ILE A 405 -29.79 13.91 -15.94
CA ILE A 405 -29.86 14.36 -14.55
C ILE A 405 -31.31 14.68 -14.18
N ASP A 406 -31.72 14.28 -12.97
CA ASP A 406 -33.07 14.45 -12.42
C ASP A 406 -34.19 13.77 -13.23
N SER A 407 -33.85 12.87 -14.15
CA SER A 407 -34.80 12.03 -14.91
C SER A 407 -34.80 10.58 -14.45
N THR A 408 -35.98 10.00 -14.27
CA THR A 408 -36.16 8.57 -14.00
C THR A 408 -36.24 7.72 -15.27
N SER A 409 -35.90 8.29 -16.43
CA SER A 409 -35.84 7.57 -17.70
C SER A 409 -34.39 7.44 -18.17
N MET A 410 -34.01 6.23 -18.57
CA MET A 410 -32.73 5.92 -19.22
C MET A 410 -33.00 5.30 -20.59
N LEU A 411 -32.13 5.54 -21.56
CA LEU A 411 -32.12 4.79 -22.81
C LEU A 411 -31.04 3.71 -22.75
N VAL A 412 -31.35 2.51 -23.22
CA VAL A 412 -30.40 1.40 -23.41
C VAL A 412 -30.55 0.93 -24.85
N ASP A 413 -29.54 1.15 -25.69
CA ASP A 413 -29.59 0.88 -27.12
C ASP A 413 -30.88 1.43 -27.79
N GLU A 414 -31.22 2.69 -27.48
CA GLU A 414 -32.43 3.40 -27.97
C GLU A 414 -33.76 2.93 -27.37
N GLU A 415 -33.78 1.89 -26.54
CA GLU A 415 -34.98 1.46 -25.80
C GLU A 415 -35.10 2.16 -24.45
N GLU A 416 -36.30 2.64 -24.13
CA GLU A 416 -36.56 3.34 -22.87
C GLU A 416 -36.71 2.36 -21.70
N VAL A 417 -35.90 2.58 -20.66
CA VAL A 417 -35.89 1.83 -19.41
C VAL A 417 -36.18 2.78 -18.25
N GLN A 418 -37.18 2.44 -17.45
CA GLN A 418 -37.53 3.22 -16.25
C GLN A 418 -36.59 2.90 -15.09
N LEU A 419 -36.14 3.96 -14.42
CA LEU A 419 -35.29 3.92 -13.24
C LEU A 419 -36.15 4.11 -11.98
N ASP A 420 -35.82 3.36 -10.93
CA ASP A 420 -36.42 3.57 -9.62
C ASP A 420 -36.08 4.94 -9.03
N MET A 421 -34.92 5.49 -9.38
CA MET A 421 -34.45 6.80 -8.93
C MET A 421 -33.60 7.48 -10.00
N ALA A 422 -33.74 8.80 -10.10
CA ALA A 422 -32.98 9.61 -11.03
C ALA A 422 -31.52 9.79 -10.61
N PRO A 423 -30.57 9.88 -11.56
CA PRO A 423 -29.22 10.33 -11.27
C PRO A 423 -29.23 11.82 -10.91
N TYR A 424 -28.34 12.24 -10.01
CA TYR A 424 -28.31 13.61 -9.52
C TYR A 424 -26.87 14.12 -9.37
N ILE A 425 -26.69 15.42 -9.20
CA ILE A 425 -25.39 16.03 -8.89
C ILE A 425 -25.32 16.26 -7.38
N ASP A 426 -24.36 15.60 -6.73
CA ASP A 426 -24.10 15.83 -5.32
C ASP A 426 -23.52 17.24 -5.09
N GLN A 427 -24.17 18.04 -4.24
CA GLN A 427 -23.82 19.45 -4.04
C GLN A 427 -22.55 19.64 -3.21
N GLN A 428 -22.12 18.62 -2.46
CA GLN A 428 -20.90 18.69 -1.64
C GLN A 428 -19.65 18.38 -2.47
N THR A 429 -19.74 17.36 -3.32
CA THR A 429 -18.60 16.85 -4.11
C THR A 429 -18.63 17.28 -5.57
N TRP A 430 -19.74 17.85 -6.04
CA TRP A 430 -20.01 18.20 -7.45
C TRP A 430 -19.87 16.99 -8.39
N ARG A 431 -20.13 15.78 -7.89
CA ARG A 431 -20.06 14.55 -8.67
C ARG A 431 -21.45 14.07 -9.06
N THR A 432 -21.55 13.57 -10.28
CA THR A 432 -22.75 12.89 -10.76
C THR A 432 -22.88 11.53 -10.10
N MET A 433 -23.94 11.37 -9.33
CA MET A 433 -24.31 10.16 -8.61
C MET A 433 -25.37 9.42 -9.42
N ILE A 434 -25.17 8.13 -9.63
CA ILE A 434 -26.06 7.29 -10.44
C ILE A 434 -26.56 6.06 -9.67
N PRO A 435 -27.75 5.54 -9.99
CA PRO A 435 -28.24 4.28 -9.42
C PRO A 435 -27.40 3.10 -9.96
N LEU A 436 -26.51 2.55 -9.12
CA LEU A 436 -25.50 1.56 -9.57
C LEU A 436 -26.13 0.35 -10.23
N ARG A 437 -27.17 -0.22 -9.62
CA ARG A 437 -27.80 -1.47 -10.09
C ARG A 437 -28.36 -1.33 -11.49
N ALA A 438 -29.22 -0.34 -11.70
CA ALA A 438 -29.89 -0.15 -12.99
C ALA A 438 -28.88 0.07 -14.13
N VAL A 439 -27.83 0.84 -13.85
CA VAL A 439 -26.78 1.15 -14.83
C VAL A 439 -25.89 -0.06 -15.11
N ALA A 440 -25.49 -0.82 -14.09
CA ALA A 440 -24.69 -2.02 -14.26
C ALA A 440 -25.47 -3.11 -15.02
N GLU A 441 -26.72 -3.37 -14.64
CA GLU A 441 -27.59 -4.35 -15.29
C GLU A 441 -27.85 -3.97 -16.76
N ALA A 442 -27.96 -2.68 -17.10
CA ALA A 442 -28.07 -2.22 -18.49
C ALA A 442 -26.84 -2.57 -19.36
N PHE A 443 -25.66 -2.71 -18.76
CA PHE A 443 -24.46 -3.20 -19.42
C PHE A 443 -24.31 -4.73 -19.39
N GLY A 444 -25.29 -5.46 -18.88
CA GLY A 444 -25.23 -6.90 -18.70
C GLY A 444 -24.30 -7.34 -17.57
N ILE A 445 -24.10 -6.48 -16.56
CA ILE A 445 -23.26 -6.77 -15.39
C ILE A 445 -24.16 -7.21 -14.24
N GLU A 446 -23.85 -8.36 -13.65
CA GLU A 446 -24.58 -8.87 -12.50
C GLU A 446 -24.17 -8.13 -11.22
N VAL A 447 -25.16 -7.77 -10.38
CA VAL A 447 -24.93 -6.99 -9.15
C VAL A 447 -25.39 -7.75 -7.92
N HIS A 448 -24.42 -8.21 -7.12
CA HIS A 448 -24.65 -8.90 -5.85
C HIS A 448 -24.37 -7.98 -4.67
N TRP A 449 -25.27 -7.95 -3.68
CA TRP A 449 -25.06 -7.28 -2.41
C TRP A 449 -24.75 -8.32 -1.33
N LEU A 450 -23.67 -8.10 -0.59
CA LEU A 450 -23.26 -8.91 0.56
C LEU A 450 -23.54 -8.11 1.86
N PRO A 451 -24.75 -8.23 2.44
CA PRO A 451 -25.20 -7.37 3.55
C PRO A 451 -24.34 -7.50 4.82
N GLY A 452 -23.65 -8.62 5.03
CA GLY A 452 -22.77 -8.82 6.19
C GLY A 452 -21.38 -8.16 6.05
N LYS A 453 -21.05 -7.62 4.88
CA LYS A 453 -19.74 -7.02 4.57
C LYS A 453 -19.83 -5.62 3.97
N ASN A 454 -21.04 -5.14 3.70
CA ASN A 454 -21.31 -3.96 2.89
C ASN A 454 -20.56 -3.94 1.54
N GLU A 455 -20.48 -5.11 0.90
CA GLU A 455 -19.80 -5.28 -0.37
C GLU A 455 -20.82 -5.43 -1.50
N ILE A 456 -20.65 -4.63 -2.56
CA ILE A 456 -21.32 -4.81 -3.84
C ILE A 456 -20.33 -5.46 -4.78
N ILE A 457 -20.71 -6.61 -5.34
CA ILE A 457 -19.91 -7.30 -6.35
C ILE A 457 -20.57 -7.06 -7.71
N LEU A 458 -19.80 -6.51 -8.64
CA LEU A 458 -20.12 -6.41 -10.06
C LEU A 458 -19.43 -7.57 -10.78
N GLU A 459 -20.20 -8.53 -11.27
CA GLU A 459 -19.70 -9.69 -12.02
C GLU A 459 -19.97 -9.50 -13.51
N TYR A 460 -18.93 -9.66 -14.33
CA TYR A 460 -19.00 -9.52 -15.77
C TYR A 460 -18.01 -10.46 -16.47
N GLU A 461 -18.40 -10.96 -17.64
CA GLU A 461 -17.60 -11.84 -18.50
C GLU A 461 -16.40 -11.17 -19.18
#